data_AF-A0A6J4FTU8-F1
#
_entry.id   AF-A0A6J4FTU8-F1
#
_cell.length_a   1.000
_cell.length_b   1.000
_cell.length_c   1.000
_cell.angle_alpha   90.00
_cell.angle_beta   90.00
_cell.angle_gamma   90.00
#
_symmetry.space_group_name_H-M   'P 1'
#
loop_
_entity.id
_entity.type
_entity.pdbx_description
1 polymer ?
#
loop_
_entity_poly.entity_id
_entity_poly.type
_entity_poly.pdbx_seq_one_letter_code
_entity_poly.pdbx_strand_id
1 'polypeptide(L)'
;MAAATRKQLSKIQRQKADLRNSLWPGLEERRLWDYSSSDGWLNIPRAMPLLLQIMDRMSNGKPVSAVYLDLWCRTYNDSFIVASNPREMAFFSGFTGERAERTWASRIRILAELGFIDVKDGPNGAISYILIWNPYSVVKALQSAGRVDTKSYNALIQRMIEIRATDLQEPDSSAENAEEPQEAPPKKPSIRLRQFPKPNG
;
A
#
# COMPACT_ATOMS: atom_id res chain seq x y z
N MET A 1 23.90 15.26 3.03
CA MET A 1 22.60 14.56 2.98
C MET A 1 21.51 15.58 3.19
N ALA A 2 20.61 15.77 2.22
CA ALA A 2 19.55 16.76 2.31
C ALA A 2 18.52 16.30 3.35
N ALA A 3 18.35 17.06 4.44
CA ALA A 3 17.30 16.84 5.41
C ALA A 3 15.95 16.99 4.69
N ALA A 4 15.21 15.89 4.59
CA ALA A 4 13.87 15.91 4.03
C ALA A 4 13.02 16.96 4.78
N THR A 5 12.45 17.90 4.03
CA THR A 5 11.65 19.00 4.57
C THR A 5 10.49 18.43 5.37
N ARG A 6 10.53 18.59 6.71
CA ARG A 6 9.49 18.08 7.62
C ARG A 6 8.15 18.75 7.27
N LYS A 7 7.27 18.02 6.56
CA LYS A 7 5.99 18.55 6.07
C LYS A 7 5.18 19.08 7.26
N GLN A 8 4.68 20.31 7.19
CA GLN A 8 3.87 20.88 8.27
C GLN A 8 2.64 20.01 8.54
N LEU A 9 2.43 19.67 9.82
CA LEU A 9 1.26 18.93 10.26
C LEU A 9 -0.01 19.73 9.93
N SER A 10 -1.01 19.04 9.38
CA SER A 10 -2.35 19.59 9.18
C SER A 10 -3.03 19.93 10.50
N LYS A 11 -4.09 20.75 10.46
CA LYS A 11 -4.87 21.11 11.67
C LYS A 11 -5.34 19.87 12.44
N ILE A 12 -5.84 18.86 11.73
CA ILE A 12 -6.32 17.60 12.32
C ILE A 12 -5.17 16.82 12.96
N GLN A 13 -4.00 16.79 12.33
CA GLN A 13 -2.83 16.10 12.89
C GLN A 13 -2.34 16.77 14.17
N ARG A 14 -2.32 18.11 14.22
CA ARG A 14 -1.98 18.86 15.43
C ARG A 14 -2.96 18.59 16.57
N GLN A 15 -4.27 18.70 16.31
CA GLN A 15 -5.30 18.40 17.31
C GLN A 15 -5.18 16.98 17.88
N LYS A 16 -4.87 15.99 17.03
CA LYS A 16 -4.63 14.61 17.48
C LYS A 16 -3.34 14.49 18.30
N ALA A 17 -2.27 15.18 17.92
CA ALA A 17 -1.02 15.21 18.67
C ALA A 17 -1.22 15.87 20.05
N ASP A 18 -1.94 16.98 20.12
CA ASP A 18 -2.25 17.67 21.38
C ASP A 18 -3.05 16.76 22.33
N LEU A 19 -4.09 16.09 21.81
CA LEU A 19 -4.87 15.11 22.59
C LEU A 19 -3.97 13.95 23.07
N ARG A 20 -3.12 13.40 22.20
CA ARG A 20 -2.19 12.33 22.58
C ARG A 20 -1.24 12.80 23.68
N ASN A 21 -0.67 14.00 23.56
CA ASN A 21 0.28 14.52 24.53
C ASN A 21 -0.41 14.83 25.87
N SER A 22 -1.67 15.27 25.85
CA SER A 22 -2.49 15.43 27.06
C SER A 22 -2.79 14.10 27.76
N LEU A 23 -3.05 13.03 27.00
CA LEU A 23 -3.37 11.71 27.54
C LEU A 23 -2.11 10.94 27.99
N TRP A 24 -0.95 11.20 27.37
CA TRP A 24 0.34 10.58 27.68
C TRP A 24 1.44 11.63 27.87
N PRO A 25 1.45 12.39 28.98
CA PRO A 25 2.36 13.52 29.19
C PRO A 25 3.84 13.12 29.32
N GLY A 26 4.13 11.87 29.68
CA GLY A 26 5.49 11.33 29.77
C GLY A 26 5.95 10.59 28.51
N LEU A 27 5.24 10.74 27.38
CA LEU A 27 5.55 10.02 26.16
C LEU A 27 6.90 10.44 25.59
N GLU A 28 7.82 9.48 25.49
CA GLU A 28 9.09 9.67 24.82
C GLU A 28 8.92 9.39 23.31
N GLU A 29 8.98 10.43 22.47
CA GLU A 29 8.74 10.28 21.02
C GLU A 29 9.65 9.26 20.35
N ARG A 30 10.88 9.07 20.83
CA ARG A 30 11.82 8.04 20.34
C ARG A 30 11.33 6.60 20.50
N ARG A 31 10.33 6.36 21.36
CA ARG A 31 9.68 5.04 21.54
C ARG A 31 8.53 4.83 20.57
N LEU A 32 8.09 5.88 19.89
CA LEU A 32 7.08 5.78 18.86
C LEU A 32 7.74 5.33 17.57
N TRP A 33 7.01 4.49 16.83
CA TRP A 33 7.45 4.10 15.51
C TRP A 33 7.23 5.26 14.54
N ASP A 34 8.32 5.78 13.98
CA ASP A 34 8.32 6.93 13.10
C ASP A 34 8.84 6.55 11.71
N TYR A 35 7.94 6.64 10.73
CA TYR A 35 8.21 6.31 9.33
C TYR A 35 9.21 7.25 8.65
N SER A 36 9.45 8.42 9.24
CA SER A 36 10.44 9.36 8.71
C SER A 36 11.87 9.07 9.16
N SER A 37 12.04 8.21 10.17
CA SER A 37 13.34 7.89 10.78
C SER A 37 13.64 6.39 10.83
N SER A 38 12.79 5.54 10.26
CA SER A 38 13.00 4.09 10.19
C SER A 38 12.62 3.54 8.82
N ASP A 39 13.29 2.46 8.39
CA ASP A 39 13.02 1.76 7.13
C ASP A 39 12.07 0.57 7.33
N GLY A 40 11.70 -0.12 6.24
CA GLY A 40 10.86 -1.32 6.29
C GLY A 40 9.36 -1.03 6.33
N TRP A 41 8.95 0.15 5.86
CA TRP A 41 7.55 0.54 5.77
C TRP A 41 6.97 0.22 4.41
N LEU A 42 5.68 -0.09 4.39
CA LEU A 42 4.92 -0.29 3.18
C LEU A 42 3.61 0.49 3.22
N ASN A 43 3.21 1.03 2.06
CA ASN A 43 1.90 1.61 1.92
C ASN A 43 0.85 0.50 1.78
N ILE A 44 -0.14 0.54 2.66
CA ILE A 44 -1.24 -0.42 2.66
C ILE A 44 -2.58 0.31 2.56
N PRO A 45 -3.53 -0.18 1.73
CA PRO A 45 -4.89 0.33 1.69
C PRO A 45 -5.51 0.37 3.09
N ARG A 46 -6.11 1.51 3.47
CA ARG A 46 -6.78 1.64 4.79
C ARG A 46 -8.03 0.75 4.94
N ALA A 47 -8.52 0.19 3.83
CA ALA A 47 -9.57 -0.82 3.82
C ALA A 47 -9.04 -2.26 3.87
N MET A 48 -7.72 -2.47 3.90
CA MET A 48 -7.11 -3.80 3.91
C MET A 48 -7.71 -4.74 4.97
N PRO A 49 -7.95 -4.33 6.23
CA PRO A 49 -8.56 -5.22 7.22
C PRO A 49 -9.90 -5.81 6.76
N LEU A 50 -10.72 -5.03 6.05
CA LEU A 50 -12.00 -5.49 5.52
C LEU A 50 -11.83 -6.36 4.27
N LEU A 51 -10.89 -5.99 3.38
CA LEU A 51 -10.55 -6.80 2.20
C LEU A 51 -10.08 -8.21 2.61
N LEU A 52 -9.21 -8.30 3.62
CA LEU A 52 -8.73 -9.57 4.17
C LEU A 52 -9.87 -10.42 4.73
N GLN A 53 -10.83 -9.82 5.44
CA GLN A 53 -12.01 -10.53 5.93
C GLN A 53 -12.90 -11.06 4.80
N ILE A 54 -13.05 -10.28 3.72
CA ILE A 54 -13.80 -10.72 2.53
C ILE A 54 -13.10 -11.93 1.90
N MET A 55 -11.78 -11.86 1.70
CA MET A 55 -11.00 -12.99 1.17
C MET A 55 -11.16 -14.26 2.01
N ASP A 56 -11.08 -14.15 3.33
CA ASP A 56 -11.25 -15.31 4.22
C ASP A 56 -12.64 -15.94 4.14
N ARG A 57 -13.70 -15.12 4.04
CA ARG A 57 -15.07 -15.63 3.83
C ARG A 57 -15.21 -16.39 2.52
N MET A 58 -14.51 -15.97 1.48
CA MET A 58 -14.53 -16.60 0.16
C MET A 58 -13.65 -17.85 0.05
N SER A 59 -12.81 -18.11 1.05
CA SER A 59 -11.81 -19.18 1.03
C SER A 59 -12.34 -20.56 1.45
N ASN A 60 -13.65 -20.71 1.67
CA ASN A 60 -14.30 -21.98 2.07
C ASN A 60 -13.62 -22.65 3.28
N GLY A 61 -13.41 -21.89 4.36
CA GLY A 61 -12.80 -22.40 5.59
C GLY A 61 -11.28 -22.58 5.53
N LYS A 62 -10.61 -22.04 4.51
CA LYS A 62 -9.16 -22.05 4.35
C LYS A 62 -8.61 -20.61 4.32
N PRO A 63 -8.56 -19.90 5.47
CA PRO A 63 -8.16 -18.50 5.52
C PRO A 63 -6.89 -18.22 4.71
N VAL A 64 -6.96 -17.16 3.90
CA VAL A 64 -5.91 -16.71 2.96
C VAL A 64 -5.35 -15.35 3.35
N SER A 65 -5.99 -14.64 4.28
CA SER A 65 -5.62 -13.28 4.68
C SER A 65 -4.17 -13.13 5.12
N ALA A 66 -3.68 -14.05 5.95
CA ALA A 66 -2.30 -14.03 6.43
C ALA A 66 -1.30 -14.16 5.27
N VAL A 67 -1.61 -15.01 4.28
CA VAL A 67 -0.77 -15.18 3.08
C VAL A 67 -0.83 -13.94 2.22
N TYR A 68 -2.02 -13.40 1.96
CA TYR A 68 -2.16 -12.20 1.14
C TYR A 68 -1.46 -10.99 1.78
N LEU A 69 -1.52 -10.84 3.10
CA LEU A 69 -0.84 -9.78 3.82
C LEU A 69 0.69 -9.95 3.78
N ASP A 70 1.21 -11.17 3.97
CA ASP A 70 2.65 -11.46 3.80
C ASP A 70 3.12 -11.13 2.39
N LEU A 71 2.36 -11.54 1.36
CA LEU A 71 2.64 -11.18 -0.02
C LEU A 71 2.67 -9.66 -0.20
N TRP A 72 1.65 -8.94 0.26
CA TRP A 72 1.59 -7.48 0.16
C TRP A 72 2.84 -6.84 0.78
N CYS A 73 3.20 -7.25 2.01
CA CYS A 73 4.38 -6.79 2.74
C CYS A 73 5.73 -7.06 2.05
N ARG A 74 5.78 -7.97 1.07
CA ARG A 74 6.97 -8.27 0.27
C ARG A 74 7.08 -7.42 -1.00
N THR A 75 6.02 -6.72 -1.38
CA THR A 75 6.05 -5.80 -2.53
C THR A 75 6.77 -4.50 -2.17
N TYR A 76 7.41 -3.87 -3.15
CA TYR A 76 8.01 -2.53 -2.98
C TYR A 76 7.13 -1.45 -3.63
N ASN A 77 5.82 -1.53 -3.41
CA ASN A 77 4.78 -0.74 -4.11
C ASN A 77 4.73 -0.98 -5.63
N ASP A 78 5.26 -2.10 -6.10
CA ASP A 78 5.27 -2.55 -7.50
C ASP A 78 4.28 -3.69 -7.77
N SER A 79 3.57 -4.15 -6.73
CA SER A 79 2.61 -5.26 -6.78
C SER A 79 3.21 -6.57 -7.32
N PHE A 80 4.53 -6.73 -7.30
CA PHE A 80 5.23 -7.87 -7.87
C PHE A 80 6.15 -8.54 -6.85
N ILE A 81 6.22 -9.87 -6.89
CA ILE A 81 6.99 -10.67 -5.93
C ILE A 81 7.69 -11.79 -6.67
N VAL A 82 8.99 -11.94 -6.40
CA VAL A 82 9.75 -13.14 -6.75
C VAL A 82 9.71 -14.09 -5.55
N ALA A 83 8.95 -15.18 -5.67
CA ALA A 83 8.84 -16.20 -4.64
C ALA A 83 10.03 -17.17 -4.73
N SER A 84 11.10 -16.84 -4.00
CA SER A 84 12.36 -17.60 -4.00
C SER A 84 12.49 -18.61 -2.86
N ASN A 85 11.72 -18.45 -1.78
CA ASN A 85 11.81 -19.32 -0.61
C ASN A 85 10.41 -19.68 -0.05
N PRO A 86 9.73 -20.68 -0.63
CA PRO A 86 8.40 -21.09 -0.19
C PRO A 86 8.32 -21.49 1.29
N ARG A 87 9.40 -22.05 1.86
CA ARG A 87 9.47 -22.44 3.27
C ARG A 87 9.38 -21.23 4.18
N GLU A 88 10.17 -20.20 3.90
CA GLU A 88 10.15 -18.94 4.64
C GLU A 88 8.81 -18.22 4.48
N MET A 89 8.30 -18.13 3.25
CA MET A 89 7.00 -17.49 2.98
C MET A 89 5.87 -18.19 3.74
N ALA A 90 5.88 -19.53 3.78
CA ALA A 90 4.96 -20.29 4.60
C ALA A 90 5.09 -19.94 6.09
N PHE A 91 6.32 -19.84 6.60
CA PHE A 91 6.59 -19.50 7.99
C PHE A 91 6.12 -18.08 8.37
N PHE A 92 6.41 -17.06 7.56
CA PHE A 92 5.95 -15.68 7.81
C PHE A 92 4.44 -15.51 7.64
N SER A 93 3.82 -16.35 6.80
CA SER A 93 2.36 -16.49 6.73
C SER A 93 1.75 -17.25 7.92
N GLY A 94 2.56 -17.70 8.88
CA GLY A 94 2.11 -18.38 10.10
C GLY A 94 1.97 -19.90 10.01
N PHE A 95 2.44 -20.54 8.93
CA PHE A 95 2.39 -21.99 8.79
C PHE A 95 3.69 -22.65 9.26
N THR A 96 3.56 -23.73 10.03
CA THR A 96 4.69 -24.51 10.56
C THR A 96 4.51 -26.01 10.31
N GLY A 97 5.53 -26.81 10.63
CA GLY A 97 5.52 -28.26 10.44
C GLY A 97 5.82 -28.73 9.01
N GLU A 98 5.72 -30.03 8.78
CA GLU A 98 6.12 -30.68 7.52
C GLU A 98 5.25 -30.25 6.32
N ARG A 99 3.99 -29.89 6.57
CA ARG A 99 3.02 -29.49 5.54
C ARG A 99 2.90 -27.98 5.35
N ALA A 100 3.80 -27.18 5.93
CA ALA A 100 3.72 -25.72 5.88
C ALA A 100 3.70 -25.19 4.45
N GLU A 101 4.67 -25.57 3.62
CA GLU A 101 4.78 -25.15 2.22
C GLU A 101 3.58 -25.59 1.38
N ARG A 102 3.11 -26.83 1.58
CA ARG A 102 1.92 -27.34 0.89
C ARG A 102 0.67 -26.56 1.26
N THR A 103 0.52 -26.23 2.55
CA THR A 103 -0.60 -25.43 3.05
C THR A 103 -0.53 -24.02 2.47
N TRP A 104 0.63 -23.38 2.53
CA TRP A 104 0.87 -22.07 1.94
C TRP A 104 0.55 -22.05 0.44
N ALA A 105 1.10 -22.99 -0.33
CA ALA A 105 0.84 -23.13 -1.76
C ALA A 105 -0.66 -23.35 -2.06
N SER A 106 -1.40 -24.02 -1.16
CA SER A 106 -2.85 -24.15 -1.32
C SER A 106 -3.59 -22.81 -1.14
N ARG A 107 -3.10 -21.91 -0.28
CA ARG A 107 -3.66 -20.56 -0.11
C ARG A 107 -3.35 -19.66 -1.29
N ILE A 108 -2.12 -19.75 -1.84
CA ILE A 108 -1.75 -19.09 -3.08
C ILE A 108 -2.70 -19.47 -4.22
N ARG A 109 -2.99 -20.77 -4.39
CA ARG A 109 -3.94 -21.23 -5.42
C ARG A 109 -5.33 -20.64 -5.22
N ILE A 110 -5.85 -20.60 -3.99
CA ILE A 110 -7.16 -19.99 -3.70
C ILE A 110 -7.14 -18.49 -4.04
N LEU A 111 -6.09 -17.76 -3.67
CA LEU A 111 -5.95 -16.34 -4.01
C LEU A 111 -5.94 -16.11 -5.53
N ALA A 112 -5.27 -16.99 -6.28
CA ALA A 112 -5.25 -16.94 -7.74
C ALA A 112 -6.62 -17.28 -8.35
N GLU A 113 -7.31 -18.31 -7.85
CA GLU A 113 -8.67 -18.69 -8.26
C GLU A 113 -9.71 -17.59 -7.97
N LEU A 114 -9.50 -16.81 -6.91
CA LEU A 114 -10.34 -15.65 -6.59
C LEU A 114 -9.97 -14.41 -7.42
N GLY A 115 -8.85 -14.43 -8.15
CA GLY A 115 -8.39 -13.32 -8.99
C GLY A 115 -7.65 -12.21 -8.25
N PHE A 116 -7.28 -12.41 -6.98
CA PHE A 116 -6.51 -11.42 -6.22
C PHE A 116 -5.04 -11.37 -6.62
N ILE A 117 -4.51 -12.48 -7.13
CA ILE A 117 -3.14 -12.59 -7.63
C ILE A 117 -3.09 -13.34 -8.95
N ASP A 118 -2.06 -13.11 -9.75
CA ASP A 118 -1.63 -14.01 -10.83
C ASP A 118 -0.30 -14.68 -10.43
N VAL A 119 -0.06 -15.89 -10.93
CA VAL A 119 1.12 -16.69 -10.61
C VAL A 119 1.74 -17.24 -11.89
N LYS A 120 3.05 -17.08 -12.04
CA LYS A 120 3.84 -17.69 -13.11
C LYS A 120 4.92 -18.62 -12.57
N ASP A 121 5.24 -19.63 -13.36
CA ASP A 121 6.36 -20.53 -13.10
C ASP A 121 7.70 -19.86 -13.45
N GLY A 122 8.78 -20.51 -13.06
CA GLY A 122 10.13 -19.99 -13.21
C GLY A 122 11.16 -20.87 -12.53
N PRO A 123 12.38 -20.37 -12.30
CA PRO A 123 13.49 -21.15 -11.73
C PRO A 123 13.20 -21.76 -10.36
N ASN A 124 12.27 -21.18 -9.58
CA ASN A 124 11.91 -21.64 -8.24
C ASN A 124 10.68 -22.56 -8.24
N GLY A 125 10.24 -23.02 -9.42
CA GLY A 125 9.09 -23.90 -9.60
C GLY A 125 7.81 -23.17 -10.01
N ALA A 126 6.66 -23.82 -9.79
CA ALA A 126 5.35 -23.38 -10.30
C ALA A 126 4.82 -22.07 -9.68
N ILE A 127 5.36 -21.63 -8.54
CA ILE A 127 5.02 -20.38 -7.86
C ILE A 127 6.32 -19.58 -7.74
N SER A 128 6.83 -19.09 -8.87
CA SER A 128 8.08 -18.32 -8.92
C SER A 128 7.83 -16.81 -8.95
N TYR A 129 6.79 -16.38 -9.65
CA TYR A 129 6.44 -14.98 -9.79
C TYR A 129 4.98 -14.78 -9.41
N ILE A 130 4.71 -13.76 -8.59
CA ILE A 130 3.37 -13.42 -8.13
C ILE A 130 3.11 -11.95 -8.44
N LEU A 131 1.98 -11.67 -9.08
CA LEU A 131 1.46 -10.32 -9.32
C LEU A 131 0.23 -10.12 -8.46
N ILE A 132 0.11 -8.97 -7.79
CA ILE A 132 -1.07 -8.60 -6.98
C ILE A 132 -1.96 -7.63 -7.78
N TRP A 133 -3.23 -7.98 -7.92
CA TRP A 133 -4.23 -7.12 -8.56
C TRP A 133 -4.82 -6.11 -7.56
N ASN A 134 -5.40 -5.01 -8.07
CA ASN A 134 -6.13 -4.07 -7.23
C ASN A 134 -7.28 -4.81 -6.50
N PRO A 135 -7.22 -4.96 -5.16
CA PRO A 135 -8.18 -5.79 -4.44
C PRO A 135 -9.59 -5.21 -4.45
N TYR A 136 -9.77 -3.90 -4.64
CA TYR A 136 -11.09 -3.29 -4.77
C TYR A 136 -11.76 -3.75 -6.07
N SER A 137 -11.04 -3.66 -7.19
CA SER A 137 -11.54 -4.07 -8.51
C SER A 137 -11.92 -5.55 -8.53
N VAL A 138 -11.11 -6.39 -7.90
CA VAL A 138 -11.38 -7.84 -7.76
C VAL A 138 -12.65 -8.08 -6.95
N VAL A 139 -12.84 -7.42 -5.80
CA VAL A 139 -14.06 -7.55 -5.00
C VAL A 139 -15.30 -7.07 -5.77
N LYS A 140 -15.22 -5.97 -6.52
CA LYS A 140 -16.32 -5.48 -7.39
C LYS A 140 -16.71 -6.53 -8.43
N ALA A 141 -15.74 -7.15 -9.09
CA ALA A 141 -15.99 -8.21 -10.07
C ALA A 141 -16.64 -9.45 -9.44
N LEU A 142 -16.13 -9.88 -8.28
CA LEU A 142 -16.68 -11.03 -7.54
C LEU A 142 -18.10 -10.77 -7.02
N GLN A 143 -18.40 -9.54 -6.59
CA GLN A 143 -19.75 -9.15 -6.21
C GLN A 143 -20.69 -9.16 -7.42
N SER A 144 -20.25 -8.66 -8.58
CA SER A 144 -21.04 -8.68 -9.82
C SER A 144 -21.34 -10.12 -10.28
N ALA A 145 -20.44 -11.06 -9.97
CA ALA A 145 -20.63 -12.49 -10.19
C ALA A 145 -21.44 -13.20 -9.08
N GLY A 146 -21.99 -12.48 -8.09
CA GLY A 146 -22.77 -13.04 -7.00
C GLY A 146 -21.97 -13.85 -5.96
N ARG A 147 -20.64 -13.73 -5.96
CA ARG A 147 -19.75 -14.50 -5.05
C ARG A 147 -19.42 -13.79 -3.74
N VAL A 148 -19.64 -12.48 -3.69
CA VAL A 148 -19.51 -11.66 -2.47
C VAL A 148 -20.90 -11.21 -2.06
N ASP A 149 -21.25 -11.40 -0.79
CA ASP A 149 -22.55 -10.97 -0.27
C ASP A 149 -22.67 -9.44 -0.23
N THR A 150 -23.89 -8.95 -0.43
CA THR A 150 -24.19 -7.51 -0.51
C THR A 150 -23.79 -6.77 0.78
N LYS A 151 -23.88 -7.41 1.95
CA LYS A 151 -23.52 -6.76 3.22
C LYS A 151 -22.02 -6.51 3.29
N SER A 152 -21.19 -7.49 2.94
CA SER A 152 -19.74 -7.34 2.87
C SER A 152 -19.33 -6.27 1.85
N TYR A 153 -19.95 -6.25 0.68
CA TYR A 153 -19.67 -5.25 -0.35
C TYR A 153 -20.07 -3.84 0.08
N ASN A 154 -21.27 -3.65 0.64
CA ASN A 154 -21.72 -2.35 1.12
C ASN A 154 -20.81 -1.81 2.25
N ALA A 155 -20.32 -2.68 3.14
CA ALA A 155 -19.34 -2.30 4.15
C ALA A 155 -18.02 -1.81 3.51
N LEU A 156 -17.59 -2.43 2.41
CA LEU A 156 -16.40 -2.00 1.67
C LEU A 156 -16.61 -0.62 1.03
N ILE A 157 -17.75 -0.41 0.37
CA ILE A 157 -18.09 0.89 -0.23
C ILE A 157 -18.17 2.00 0.83
N GLN A 158 -18.84 1.73 1.95
CA GLN A 158 -18.89 2.67 3.08
C GLN A 158 -17.48 3.02 3.56
N ARG A 159 -16.62 2.01 3.73
CA ARG A 159 -15.23 2.22 4.15
C ARG A 159 -14.43 3.03 3.13
N MET A 160 -14.63 2.80 1.84
CA MET A 160 -14.01 3.56 0.76
C MET A 160 -14.40 5.03 0.82
N ILE A 161 -15.68 5.35 1.05
CA ILE A 161 -16.16 6.73 1.20
C ILE A 161 -15.48 7.42 2.40
N GLU A 162 -15.42 6.76 3.55
CA GLU A 162 -14.77 7.29 4.76
C GLU A 162 -13.30 7.67 4.54
N ILE A 163 -12.57 6.82 3.81
CA ILE A 163 -11.14 7.01 3.53
C ILE A 163 -10.88 7.77 2.23
N ARG A 164 -11.93 8.15 1.49
CA ARG A 164 -11.88 8.79 0.17
C ARG A 164 -11.09 7.98 -0.87
N ALA A 165 -11.25 6.65 -0.87
CA ALA A 165 -10.67 5.78 -1.89
C ALA A 165 -11.49 5.87 -3.18
N THR A 166 -10.82 6.05 -4.32
CA THR A 166 -11.43 6.26 -5.64
C THR A 166 -11.20 5.08 -6.59
N ASP A 167 -10.61 3.98 -6.12
CA ASP A 167 -10.21 2.81 -6.92
C ASP A 167 -11.32 2.17 -7.79
N LEU A 168 -12.60 2.44 -7.48
CA LEU A 168 -13.75 1.91 -8.23
C LEU A 168 -14.48 2.94 -9.09
N GLN A 169 -14.04 4.20 -9.05
CA GLN A 169 -14.55 5.26 -9.90
C GLN A 169 -13.94 5.08 -11.29
N GLU A 170 -14.76 5.23 -12.33
CA GLU A 170 -14.22 5.31 -13.69
C GLU A 170 -13.41 6.60 -13.81
N PRO A 171 -12.24 6.57 -14.48
CA PRO A 171 -11.49 7.79 -14.73
C PRO A 171 -12.39 8.76 -15.49
N ASP A 172 -12.52 9.97 -14.96
CA ASP A 172 -13.30 11.02 -15.59
C ASP A 172 -12.63 11.34 -16.94
N SER A 173 -13.26 10.92 -18.04
CA SER A 173 -12.79 11.14 -19.43
C SER A 173 -12.56 12.62 -19.79
N SER A 174 -12.88 13.54 -18.89
CA SER A 174 -12.61 14.98 -19.00
C SER A 174 -11.17 15.37 -18.64
N ALA A 175 -10.39 14.52 -17.96
CA ALA A 175 -9.03 14.85 -17.52
C ALA A 175 -7.94 14.68 -18.60
N GLU A 176 -8.19 13.89 -19.66
CA GLU A 176 -7.20 13.68 -20.73
C GLU A 176 -7.01 14.91 -21.64
N ASN A 177 -7.88 15.92 -21.57
CA ASN A 177 -7.76 17.15 -22.36
C ASN A 177 -7.05 18.32 -21.62
N ALA A 178 -6.54 18.11 -20.40
CA ALA A 178 -6.06 19.21 -19.54
C ALA A 178 -4.52 19.32 -19.41
N GLU A 179 -3.73 18.43 -20.01
CA GLU A 179 -2.26 18.48 -19.95
C GLU A 179 -1.63 18.64 -21.35
N GLU A 180 -1.94 19.75 -22.04
CA GLU A 180 -0.91 20.38 -22.87
C GLU A 180 -0.06 21.28 -21.96
N PRO A 181 1.28 21.08 -21.87
CA PRO A 181 2.12 21.90 -21.00
C PRO A 181 2.16 23.35 -21.50
N GLN A 182 1.50 24.26 -20.79
CA GLN A 182 1.73 25.69 -20.99
C GLN A 182 3.15 26.04 -20.52
N GLU A 183 3.97 26.43 -21.48
CA GLU A 183 5.37 26.85 -21.31
C GLU A 183 5.46 27.99 -20.29
N ALA A 184 6.19 27.76 -19.19
CA ALA A 184 6.35 28.75 -18.12
C ALA A 184 7.10 30.00 -18.63
N PRO A 185 6.72 31.22 -18.21
CA PRO A 185 7.32 32.44 -18.71
C PRO A 185 8.81 32.53 -18.32
N PRO A 186 9.66 33.14 -19.18
CA PRO A 186 11.11 33.12 -18.99
C PRO A 186 11.52 33.85 -17.71
N LYS A 187 12.36 33.19 -16.90
CA LYS A 187 12.96 33.77 -15.69
C LYS A 187 13.87 34.94 -16.08
N LYS A 188 13.61 36.13 -15.52
CA LYS A 188 14.47 37.31 -15.69
C LYS A 188 15.90 37.01 -15.20
N PRO A 189 16.95 37.41 -15.94
CA PRO A 189 18.32 37.16 -15.53
C PRO A 189 18.67 38.00 -14.29
N SER A 190 19.17 37.33 -13.25
CA SER A 190 19.65 37.96 -12.03
C SER A 190 21.03 38.58 -12.29
N ILE A 191 21.09 39.91 -12.37
CA ILE A 191 22.35 40.64 -12.52
C ILE A 191 23.10 40.57 -11.18
N ARG A 192 24.19 39.79 -11.12
CA ARG A 192 25.16 39.88 -10.02
C ARG A 192 25.91 41.20 -10.13
N LEU A 193 25.68 42.13 -9.21
CA LEU A 193 26.58 43.29 -9.05
C LEU A 193 27.99 42.79 -8.71
N ARG A 194 28.96 43.14 -9.56
CA ARG A 194 30.38 42.93 -9.28
C ARG A 194 30.80 43.90 -8.16
N GLN A 195 31.31 43.36 -7.06
CA GLN A 195 31.94 44.16 -6.01
C GLN A 195 33.30 44.66 -6.52
N PHE A 196 33.53 45.98 -6.46
CA PHE A 196 34.83 46.58 -6.76
C PHE A 196 35.74 46.50 -5.52
N PRO A 197 37.07 46.26 -5.69
CA PRO A 197 38.00 46.24 -4.57
C PRO A 197 38.24 47.66 -4.03
N LYS A 198 38.35 47.79 -2.70
CA LYS A 198 38.65 49.07 -2.02
C LYS A 198 40.12 49.48 -2.25
N PRO A 199 40.42 50.78 -2.37
CA PRO A 199 41.80 51.25 -2.53
C PRO A 199 42.56 51.18 -1.19
N ASN A 200 43.85 50.81 -1.29
CA ASN A 200 44.79 50.77 -0.16
C ASN A 200 45.13 52.20 0.30
N GLY A 201 44.99 52.44 1.59
CA GLY A 201 45.57 53.57 2.32
C GLY A 201 46.33 53.02 3.52
#